data_AF-A0A965J6E5-F1
#
_entry.id   AF-A0A965J6E5-F1
#
_cell.length_a   1.000
_cell.length_b   1.000
_cell.length_c   1.000
_cell.angle_alpha   90.00
_cell.angle_beta   90.00
_cell.angle_gamma   90.00
#
_symmetry.space_group_name_H-M   'P 1'
#
loop_
_entity.id
_entity.type
_entity.pdbx_description
1 polymer ?
#
loop_
_entity_poly.entity_id
_entity_poly.type
_entity_poly.pdbx_seq_one_letter_code
_entity_poly.pdbx_strand_id
1 'polypeptide(L)' 'YKAHELFPWDFAAGSLIVEEAGGEACTMENTPLTFFQPQSIFASNKRLKQKHFEGLK' A
#
# COMPACT_ATOMS: atom_id res chain seq x y z
N TYR A 1 0.24 -12.86 15.27
CA TYR A 1 0.79 -12.42 13.98
C TYR A 1 -0.27 -12.61 12.91
N LYS A 2 -0.82 -11.54 12.34
CA LYS A 2 -1.57 -11.67 11.08
C LYS A 2 -0.54 -11.87 9.98
N ALA A 3 -0.70 -12.90 9.15
CA ALA A 3 0.31 -13.34 8.19
C ALA A 3 0.63 -12.33 7.05
N HIS A 4 -0.02 -11.17 7.03
CA HIS A 4 0.00 -10.23 5.91
C HIS A 4 0.30 -8.78 6.33
N GLU A 5 0.87 -8.57 7.52
CA GLU A 5 1.24 -7.23 8.02
C GLU A 5 2.76 -7.04 7.98
N LEU A 6 3.20 -5.89 7.47
CA LEU A 6 4.60 -5.44 7.49
C LEU A 6 4.78 -4.37 8.56
N PHE A 7 5.94 -4.35 9.21
CA PHE A 7 6.25 -3.28 10.16
C PHE A 7 6.60 -1.98 9.41
N PRO A 8 6.41 -0.79 10.03
CA PRO A 8 6.64 0.49 9.37
C PRO A 8 7.98 0.65 8.67
N TRP A 9 9.05 0.13 9.27
CA TRP A 9 10.39 0.21 8.68
C TRP A 9 10.55 -0.61 7.39
N ASP A 10 9.74 -1.65 7.18
CA ASP A 10 9.80 -2.49 5.98
C ASP A 10 9.23 -1.78 4.74
N PHE A 11 8.29 -0.83 4.93
CA PHE A 11 7.60 -0.17 3.82
C PHE A 11 7.77 1.35 3.75
N ALA A 12 8.19 2.03 4.81
CA ALA A 12 8.23 3.50 4.86
C ALA A 12 9.09 4.13 3.75
N ALA A 13 10.31 3.63 3.56
CA ALA A 13 11.17 4.12 2.48
C ALA A 13 10.62 3.74 1.10
N GLY A 14 10.09 2.52 0.98
CA GLY A 14 9.52 2.01 -0.27
C GLY A 14 8.29 2.80 -0.72
N SER A 15 7.41 3.22 0.20
CA SER A 15 6.22 3.99 -0.15
C SER A 15 6.57 5.34 -0.78
N LEU A 16 7.60 6.02 -0.26
CA LEU A 16 8.07 7.27 -0.84
C LEU A 16 8.65 7.06 -2.25
N ILE A 17 9.48 6.03 -2.44
CA ILE A 17 10.04 5.70 -3.76
C ILE A 17 8.93 5.41 -4.78
N VAL A 18 7.89 4.67 -4.39
CA VAL A 18 6.75 4.37 -5.25
C VAL A 18 6.01 5.63 -5.64
N GLU A 19 5.78 6.56 -4.70
CA GLU A 19 5.10 7.83 -4.95
C GLU A 19 5.89 8.71 -5.92
N GLU A 20 7.20 8.84 -5.75
CA GLU A 20 8.08 9.60 -6.66
C GLU A 20 8.13 8.99 -8.08
N ALA A 21 7.95 7.67 -8.20
CA ALA A 21 7.81 6.99 -9.49
C ALA A 21 6.40 7.14 -10.12
N GLY A 22 5.50 7.90 -9.50
CA GLY A 22 4.11 8.10 -9.95
C GLY A 22 3.15 6.96 -9.60
N GLY A 23 3.58 6.03 -8.75
CA GLY A 23 2.75 4.98 -8.16
C GLY A 23 1.96 5.46 -6.96
N GLU A 24 1.20 4.54 -6.37
CA GLU A 24 0.44 4.76 -5.14
C GLU A 24 0.61 3.57 -4.20
N ALA A 25 0.66 3.84 -2.91
CA ALA A 25 0.67 2.83 -1.85
C ALA A 25 -0.49 3.07 -0.86
N CYS A 26 -1.18 2.00 -0.47
CA CYS A 26 -2.29 2.00 0.47
C CYS A 26 -2.38 0.64 1.19
N THR A 27 -3.32 0.48 2.11
CA THR A 27 -3.67 -0.83 2.67
C THR A 27 -4.48 -1.66 1.67
N MET A 28 -4.65 -2.95 1.95
CA MET A 28 -5.53 -3.84 1.17
C MET A 28 -7.01 -3.42 1.24
N GLU A 29 -7.39 -2.61 2.23
CA GLU A 29 -8.70 -2.01 2.40
C GLU A 29 -8.83 -0.64 1.67
N ASN A 30 -7.83 -0.27 0.87
CA ASN A 30 -7.74 1.00 0.17
C ASN A 30 -7.71 2.23 1.09
N THR A 31 -7.16 2.10 2.30
CA THR A 31 -6.94 3.23 3.22
C THR A 31 -5.50 3.76 3.11
N PRO A 32 -5.25 5.04 3.44
CA PRO A 32 -3.90 5.59 3.47
C PRO A 32 -2.98 4.84 4.45
N LEU A 33 -1.69 4.76 4.14
CA LEU A 33 -0.69 4.17 5.02
C LEU A 33 -0.46 5.02 6.28
N THR A 34 -0.15 4.35 7.39
CA THR A 34 0.36 4.98 8.62
C THR A 34 1.76 4.43 8.92
N PHE A 35 2.59 5.15 9.68
CA PHE A 35 3.98 4.71 9.95
C PHE A 35 4.24 4.34 11.41
N PHE A 36 3.18 4.09 12.19
CA PHE A 36 3.27 3.85 13.63
C PHE A 36 2.90 2.43 14.05
N GLN A 37 2.38 1.61 13.14
CA GLN A 37 1.94 0.26 13.44
C GLN A 37 2.07 -0.68 12.23
N PRO A 38 2.18 -2.00 12.46
CA PRO A 38 2.10 -2.99 11.39
C PRO A 38 0.78 -2.90 10.62
N GLN A 39 0.82 -3.08 9.30
CA GLN A 39 -0.39 -3.06 8.45
C GLN A 39 -0.18 -3.82 7.14
N SER A 40 -1.28 -4.10 6.45
CA SER A 40 -1.27 -4.61 5.08
C SER A 40 -0.78 -3.53 4.12
N ILE A 41 -0.05 -3.93 3.07
CA ILE A 41 0.52 -3.00 2.09
C ILE A 41 0.12 -3.44 0.67
N PHE A 42 -0.40 -2.51 -0.10
CA PHE A 42 -0.66 -2.60 -1.52
C PHE A 42 0.04 -1.44 -2.22
N ALA A 43 0.97 -1.73 -3.13
CA ALA A 43 1.69 -0.72 -3.89
C ALA A 43 1.62 -1.05 -5.39
N SER A 44 1.21 -0.07 -6.21
CA SER A 44 0.98 -0.28 -7.64
C SER A 44 0.97 1.05 -8.40
N ASN A 45 1.04 1.01 -9.73
CA ASN A 45 0.61 2.15 -10.53
C ASN A 45 -0.91 2.40 -10.40
N LYS A 46 -1.33 3.62 -10.73
CA LYS A 46 -2.72 4.10 -10.60
C LYS A 46 -3.73 3.27 -11.39
N ARG A 47 -3.38 2.84 -12.61
CA ARG A 47 -4.28 2.07 -13.49
C ARG A 47 -4.60 0.69 -12.93
N LEU A 48 -3.58 -0.02 -12.41
CA LEU A 48 -3.75 -1.34 -11.82
C LEU A 48 -4.45 -1.26 -10.46
N LYS A 49 -4.14 -0.24 -9.65
CA LYS A 49 -4.85 0.02 -8.39
C LYS A 49 -6.35 0.25 -8.64
N GLN A 50 -6.70 1.10 -9.60
CA GLN A 50 -8.08 1.35 -9.99
C GLN A 50 -8.79 0.05 -10.38
N LYS A 51 -8.20 -0.74 -11.29
CA LYS A 51 -8.77 -2.03 -11.72
C LYS A 51 -8.95 -3.02 -10.57
N HIS A 52 -8.01 -3.08 -9.64
CA HIS A 52 -8.08 -3.98 -8.49
C HIS A 52 -9.28 -3.64 -7.59
N PHE A 53 -9.43 -2.36 -7.21
CA PHE A 53 -10.50 -1.93 -6.31
C PHE A 53 -11.87 -1.74 -6.99
N GLU A 54 -11.92 -1.54 -8.30
CA GLU A 54 -13.17 -1.61 -9.06
C GLU A 54 -13.69 -3.05 -9.19
N GLY A 55 -12.81 -4.03 -9.39
CA GLY A 55 -13.19 -5.45 -9.51
C GLY A 55 -13.64 -6.11 -8.19
N LEU A 56 -13.51 -5.42 -7.06
CA LEU A 56 -13.98 -5.85 -5.74
C LEU A 56 -15.36 -5.27 -5.36
N LYS A 57 -15.93 -4.38 -6.19
CA LYS A 57 -17.29 -3.84 -6.04
C LYS A 57 -18.31 -4.75 -6.72
#